data_AF-M5UZV1-F1
#
_entry.id   AF-M5UZV1-F1
#
_cell.length_a   1.000
_cell.length_b   1.000
_cell.length_c   1.000
_cell.angle_alpha   90.00
_cell.angle_beta   90.00
_cell.angle_gamma   90.00
#
_symmetry.space_group_name_H-M   'P 1'
#
loop_
_entity.id
_entity.type
_entity.pdbx_description
1 polymer ?
#
loop_
_entity_poly.entity_id
_entity_poly.type
_entity_poly.pdbx_seq_one_letter_code
_entity_poly.pdbx_strand_id
1 'polypeptide(L)'
;MGDKVLKIVYFMFGDPKKNSLEHRLFNTVAFVNGALNIFGAFSSFYLQNFMMIFLLNFISGILLIGMYFLSRIKSIYYSLFWPFNLIILIYLSSMWFFNGGSIGGNHYYFIPALVIATILLRNHNVWIVYLVYAAVSVFLYGTEYFHRGLVKTYLNDAERYLDAGGNYLFVQVLTGLLIFILSRNLNIERKKSDSLLLNILPETVAEELKRNDFVVPIRYESVTVLFTDMAGFTQIAETMSPEELLNELDLFFREFDSIVKNCSRALPEARMCAKSLTE
;
A
#
# COMPACT_ATOMS: atom_id res chain seq x y z
N MET A 1 -4.51 25.44 5.36
CA MET A 1 -5.10 24.40 6.23
C MET A 1 -4.71 22.99 5.79
N GLY A 2 -4.73 22.68 4.48
CA GLY A 2 -4.33 21.38 3.92
C GLY A 2 -2.92 20.90 4.29
N ASP A 3 -1.89 21.77 4.21
CA ASP A 3 -0.50 21.38 4.51
C ASP A 3 -0.24 20.96 5.96
N LYS A 4 -0.91 21.58 6.93
CA LYS A 4 -0.80 21.18 8.34
C LYS A 4 -1.43 19.81 8.58
N VAL A 5 -2.60 19.55 7.97
CA VAL A 5 -3.28 18.26 8.03
C VAL A 5 -2.42 17.18 7.36
N LEU A 6 -1.82 17.48 6.20
CA LEU A 6 -0.96 16.56 5.47
C LEU A 6 0.29 16.18 6.28
N LYS A 7 0.93 17.16 6.93
CA LYS A 7 2.06 16.92 7.84
C LYS A 7 1.66 16.02 9.02
N ILE A 8 0.48 16.22 9.60
CA ILE A 8 -0.04 15.35 10.67
C ILE A 8 -0.27 13.93 10.15
N VAL A 9 -0.88 13.78 8.98
CA VAL A 9 -1.13 12.47 8.35
C VAL A 9 0.18 11.73 8.07
N TYR A 10 1.20 12.42 7.54
CA TYR A 10 2.53 11.83 7.29
C TYR A 10 3.26 11.51 8.59
N PHE A 11 3.08 12.34 9.63
CA PHE A 11 3.61 12.08 10.95
C PHE A 11 2.95 10.88 11.64
N MET A 12 1.65 10.66 11.46
CA MET A 12 0.95 9.51 12.06
C MET A 12 1.18 8.23 11.26
N PHE A 13 0.97 8.25 9.95
CA PHE A 13 0.90 7.01 9.17
C PHE A 13 2.15 6.73 8.32
N GLY A 14 3.02 7.72 8.17
CA GLY A 14 4.26 7.60 7.42
C GLY A 14 4.26 8.40 6.12
N ASP A 15 5.43 8.97 5.83
CA ASP A 15 5.71 9.76 4.63
C ASP A 15 5.66 8.85 3.39
N PRO A 16 4.82 9.14 2.38
CA PRO A 16 4.79 8.43 1.10
C PRO A 16 6.13 8.35 0.38
N LYS A 17 7.03 9.32 0.59
CA LYS A 17 8.36 9.35 -0.04
C LYS A 17 9.35 8.38 0.59
N LYS A 18 9.12 7.98 1.85
CA LYS A 18 10.04 7.15 2.63
C LYS A 18 9.48 5.75 2.92
N ASN A 19 8.17 5.62 3.03
CA ASN A 19 7.51 4.40 3.46
C ASN A 19 6.65 3.83 2.33
N SER A 20 6.74 2.53 2.11
CA SER A 20 5.91 1.83 1.13
C SER A 20 4.42 1.90 1.50
N LEU A 21 3.56 1.62 0.53
CA LEU A 21 2.10 1.63 0.72
C LEU A 21 1.70 0.67 1.85
N GLU A 22 2.29 -0.52 1.89
CA GLU A 22 2.00 -1.57 2.87
C GLU A 22 2.35 -1.13 4.29
N HIS A 23 3.52 -0.50 4.48
CA HIS A 23 3.91 0.02 5.79
C HIS A 23 2.94 1.12 6.26
N ARG A 24 2.56 2.03 5.36
CA ARG A 24 1.60 3.10 5.68
C ARG A 24 0.23 2.54 6.01
N LEU A 25 -0.26 1.60 5.20
CA LEU A 25 -1.53 0.92 5.40
C LEU A 25 -1.54 0.16 6.73
N PHE A 26 -0.49 -0.59 7.04
CA PHE A 26 -0.33 -1.29 8.31
C PHE A 26 -0.47 -0.33 9.49
N ASN A 27 0.28 0.79 9.47
CA ASN A 27 0.23 1.78 10.54
C ASN A 27 -1.16 2.40 10.68
N THR A 28 -1.81 2.73 9.57
CA THR A 28 -3.17 3.27 9.58
C THR A 28 -4.17 2.28 10.16
N VAL A 29 -4.19 1.03 9.69
CA VAL A 29 -5.14 0.02 10.16
C VAL A 29 -4.88 -0.33 11.62
N ALA A 30 -3.63 -0.53 12.02
CA ALA A 30 -3.26 -0.83 13.41
C ALA A 30 -3.66 0.30 14.36
N PHE A 31 -3.40 1.55 13.99
CA PHE A 31 -3.79 2.70 14.81
C PHE A 31 -5.31 2.88 14.89
N VAL A 32 -5.99 2.88 13.74
CA VAL A 32 -7.44 3.11 13.68
C VAL A 32 -8.20 2.00 14.40
N ASN A 33 -7.91 0.73 14.10
CA ASN A 33 -8.55 -0.39 14.81
C ASN A 33 -8.17 -0.42 16.29
N GLY A 34 -6.92 -0.12 16.62
CA GLY A 34 -6.49 -0.01 18.01
C GLY A 34 -7.28 1.03 18.79
N ALA A 35 -7.44 2.23 18.22
CA ALA A 35 -8.21 3.32 18.81
C ALA A 35 -9.71 2.99 18.89
N LEU A 36 -10.30 2.45 17.81
CA LEU A 36 -11.71 2.05 17.78
C LEU A 36 -12.00 0.95 18.80
N ASN A 37 -11.13 -0.05 18.96
CA ASN A 37 -11.32 -1.09 19.96
C ASN A 37 -11.17 -0.53 21.38
N ILE A 38 -10.21 0.36 21.65
CA ILE A 38 -10.12 1.00 22.97
C ILE A 38 -11.39 1.81 23.27
N PHE A 39 -11.86 2.62 22.32
CA PHE A 39 -13.08 3.40 22.48
C PHE A 39 -14.32 2.51 22.65
N GLY A 40 -14.43 1.48 21.81
CA GLY A 40 -15.50 0.48 21.85
C GLY A 40 -15.54 -0.31 23.16
N ALA A 41 -14.39 -0.53 23.81
CA ALA A 41 -14.34 -1.11 25.15
C ALA A 41 -15.16 -0.28 26.14
N PHE A 42 -14.97 1.04 26.19
CA PHE A 42 -15.72 1.91 27.10
C PHE A 42 -17.20 2.04 26.69
N SER A 43 -17.51 1.98 25.39
CA SER A 43 -18.90 1.95 24.92
C SER A 43 -19.66 0.66 25.31
N SER A 44 -18.95 -0.43 25.65
CA SER A 44 -19.55 -1.72 25.97
C SER A 44 -20.18 -1.83 27.36
N PHE A 45 -20.03 -0.81 28.22
CA PHE A 45 -20.55 -0.83 29.61
C PHE A 45 -22.08 -0.98 29.72
N TYR A 46 -22.81 -0.65 28.66
CA TYR A 46 -24.26 -0.79 28.62
C TYR A 46 -24.75 -2.19 28.21
N LEU A 47 -23.83 -3.09 27.85
CA LEU A 47 -24.17 -4.45 27.38
C LEU A 47 -24.19 -5.45 28.53
N GLN A 48 -25.10 -6.44 28.48
CA GLN A 48 -25.20 -7.50 29.51
C GLN A 48 -23.89 -8.29 29.71
N ASN A 49 -23.06 -8.43 28.68
CA ASN A 49 -21.76 -9.14 28.73
C ASN A 49 -20.57 -8.18 28.77
N PHE A 50 -20.73 -7.00 29.38
CA PHE A 50 -19.76 -5.92 29.30
C PHE A 50 -18.33 -6.36 29.63
N MET A 51 -18.12 -7.18 30.68
CA MET A 51 -16.77 -7.50 31.14
C MET A 51 -15.95 -8.26 30.08
N MET A 52 -16.55 -9.25 29.42
CA MET A 52 -15.86 -10.02 28.38
C MET A 52 -15.63 -9.19 27.12
N ILE A 53 -16.63 -8.44 26.68
CA ILE A 53 -16.55 -7.56 25.50
C ILE A 53 -15.53 -6.45 25.73
N PHE A 54 -15.52 -5.86 26.93
CA PHE A 54 -14.55 -4.87 27.37
C PHE A 54 -13.13 -5.44 27.30
N LEU A 55 -12.87 -6.60 27.90
CA LEU A 55 -11.53 -7.20 27.91
C LEU A 55 -11.06 -7.53 26.48
N LEU A 56 -11.91 -8.12 25.65
CA LEU A 56 -11.59 -8.42 24.25
C LEU A 56 -11.22 -7.16 23.46
N ASN A 57 -12.02 -6.09 23.58
CA ASN A 57 -11.78 -4.82 22.92
C ASN A 57 -10.53 -4.12 23.46
N PHE A 58 -10.38 -4.04 24.77
CA PHE A 58 -9.29 -3.32 25.41
C PHE A 58 -7.93 -3.99 25.16
N ILE A 59 -7.85 -5.32 25.32
CA ILE A 59 -6.62 -6.09 25.09
C ILE A 59 -6.21 -6.02 23.62
N SER A 60 -7.14 -6.30 22.70
CA SER A 60 -6.85 -6.24 21.26
C SER A 60 -6.45 -4.82 20.84
N GLY A 61 -7.12 -3.80 21.38
CA GLY A 61 -6.81 -2.39 21.16
C GLY A 61 -5.39 -2.03 21.59
N ILE A 62 -4.99 -2.40 22.81
CA ILE A 62 -3.63 -2.18 23.32
C ILE A 62 -2.60 -2.90 22.46
N LEU A 63 -2.85 -4.16 22.08
CA LEU A 63 -1.92 -4.92 21.25
C LEU A 63 -1.73 -4.25 19.88
N LEU A 64 -2.82 -3.83 19.22
CA LEU A 64 -2.75 -3.16 17.92
C LEU A 64 -2.04 -1.80 18.00
N ILE A 65 -2.30 -1.00 19.04
CA ILE A 65 -1.57 0.25 19.28
C ILE A 65 -0.09 -0.01 19.57
N GLY A 66 0.24 -1.04 20.35
CA GLY A 66 1.61 -1.45 20.61
C GLY A 66 2.35 -1.85 19.34
N MET A 67 1.68 -2.60 18.45
CA MET A 67 2.22 -2.96 17.13
C MET A 67 2.40 -1.75 16.22
N TYR A 68 1.48 -0.79 16.26
CA TYR A 68 1.63 0.50 15.57
C TYR A 68 2.91 1.21 16.03
N PHE A 69 3.12 1.38 17.34
CA PHE A 69 4.34 2.03 17.86
C PHE A 69 5.61 1.25 17.49
N LEU A 70 5.57 -0.08 17.59
CA LEU A 70 6.70 -0.93 17.24
C LEU A 70 7.06 -0.84 15.74
N SER A 71 6.05 -0.83 14.88
CA SER A 71 6.20 -0.59 13.45
C SER A 71 6.77 0.80 13.16
N ARG A 72 6.26 1.85 13.81
CA ARG A 72 6.75 3.23 13.62
C ARG A 72 8.19 3.44 14.07
N ILE A 73 8.59 2.89 15.23
CA ILE A 73 9.92 3.13 15.81
C ILE A 73 10.98 2.24 15.16
N LYS A 74 10.69 0.94 14.99
CA LYS A 74 11.66 -0.04 14.48
C LYS A 74 11.54 -0.35 12.99
N SER A 75 10.50 0.16 12.31
CA SER A 75 10.21 -0.12 10.89
C SER A 75 10.08 -1.62 10.55
N ILE A 76 9.72 -2.45 11.53
CA ILE A 76 9.62 -3.92 11.40
C ILE A 76 8.22 -4.43 11.04
N TYR A 77 7.46 -3.69 10.24
CA TYR A 77 6.07 -4.06 9.88
C TYR A 77 5.97 -5.47 9.27
N TYR A 78 7.01 -5.91 8.56
CA TYR A 78 7.05 -7.23 7.91
C TYR A 78 6.98 -8.38 8.90
N SER A 79 7.79 -8.32 9.96
CA SER A 79 7.79 -9.32 11.04
C SER A 79 6.49 -9.28 11.86
N LEU A 80 5.81 -8.13 11.86
CA LEU A 80 4.56 -7.92 12.58
C LEU A 80 3.32 -8.38 11.80
N PHE A 81 3.47 -8.76 10.53
CA PHE A 81 2.36 -9.21 9.69
C PHE A 81 1.56 -10.37 10.33
N TRP A 82 2.24 -11.44 10.73
CA TRP A 82 1.58 -12.63 11.28
C TRP A 82 0.94 -12.38 12.64
N PRO A 83 1.64 -11.78 13.64
CA PRO A 83 1.02 -11.41 14.90
C PRO A 83 -0.20 -10.51 14.73
N PHE A 84 -0.15 -9.58 13.77
CA PHE A 84 -1.23 -8.62 13.52
C PHE A 84 -2.49 -9.32 13.02
N ASN A 85 -2.34 -10.17 12.00
CA ASN A 85 -3.44 -10.96 11.47
C ASN A 85 -3.99 -11.94 12.50
N LEU A 86 -3.11 -12.56 13.31
CA LEU A 86 -3.52 -13.46 14.37
C LEU A 86 -4.37 -12.75 15.43
N ILE A 87 -3.98 -11.54 15.86
CA ILE A 87 -4.76 -10.73 16.81
C ILE A 87 -6.15 -10.41 16.23
N ILE A 88 -6.22 -9.99 14.96
CA ILE A 88 -7.49 -9.70 14.29
C ILE A 88 -8.36 -10.96 14.21
N LEU A 89 -7.80 -12.09 13.79
CA LEU A 89 -8.54 -13.35 13.70
C LEU A 89 -9.03 -13.83 15.06
N ILE A 90 -8.21 -13.78 16.10
CA ILE A 90 -8.61 -14.13 17.47
C ILE A 90 -9.74 -13.20 17.94
N TYR A 91 -9.62 -11.90 17.70
CA TYR A 91 -10.64 -10.93 18.07
C TYR A 91 -11.97 -11.22 17.36
N LEU A 92 -11.96 -11.35 16.03
CA LEU A 92 -13.16 -11.62 15.23
C LEU A 92 -13.79 -12.98 15.57
N SER A 93 -12.96 -14.01 15.79
CA SER A 93 -13.41 -15.34 16.20
C SER A 93 -14.01 -15.33 17.60
N SER A 94 -13.45 -14.55 18.52
CA SER A 94 -14.03 -14.40 19.87
C SER A 94 -15.36 -13.68 19.80
N MET A 95 -15.45 -12.61 19.02
CA MET A 95 -16.69 -11.85 18.82
C MET A 95 -17.80 -12.69 18.17
N TRP A 96 -17.46 -13.73 17.39
CA TRP A 96 -18.44 -14.70 16.89
C TRP A 96 -19.31 -15.29 18.01
N PHE A 97 -18.72 -15.71 19.12
CA PHE A 97 -19.45 -16.35 20.22
C PHE A 97 -20.22 -15.38 21.11
N PHE A 98 -19.81 -14.10 21.14
CA PHE A 98 -20.39 -13.10 22.04
C PHE A 98 -21.31 -12.08 21.35
N ASN A 99 -21.36 -12.05 20.01
CA ASN A 99 -22.12 -11.08 19.23
C ASN A 99 -22.84 -11.75 18.04
N GLY A 100 -23.77 -12.66 18.35
CA GLY A 100 -24.75 -13.15 17.38
C GLY A 100 -24.27 -14.18 16.35
N GLY A 101 -22.99 -14.59 16.38
CA GLY A 101 -22.43 -15.61 15.49
C GLY A 101 -22.74 -15.38 14.01
N SER A 102 -23.24 -16.43 13.35
CA SER A 102 -23.62 -16.37 11.94
C SER A 102 -24.79 -15.42 11.63
N ILE A 103 -25.62 -15.08 12.62
CA ILE A 103 -26.81 -14.24 12.46
C ILE A 103 -26.48 -12.75 12.73
N GLY A 104 -25.34 -12.47 13.37
CA GLY A 104 -24.90 -11.13 13.74
C GLY A 104 -24.12 -10.39 12.65
N GLY A 105 -23.68 -9.16 12.93
CA GLY A 105 -22.94 -8.34 11.97
C GLY A 105 -21.43 -8.58 11.93
N ASN A 106 -20.85 -9.20 12.96
CA ASN A 106 -19.41 -9.28 13.12
C ASN A 106 -18.70 -10.13 12.05
N HIS A 107 -19.38 -11.14 11.48
CA HIS A 107 -18.76 -12.00 10.46
C HIS A 107 -18.45 -11.25 9.16
N TYR A 108 -19.09 -10.11 8.88
CA TYR A 108 -18.77 -9.29 7.71
C TYR A 108 -17.34 -8.75 7.74
N TYR A 109 -16.75 -8.53 8.93
CA TYR A 109 -15.39 -7.99 9.07
C TYR A 109 -14.28 -8.94 8.64
N PHE A 110 -14.57 -10.23 8.46
CA PHE A 110 -13.60 -11.18 7.88
C PHE A 110 -13.23 -10.78 6.44
N ILE A 111 -14.13 -10.13 5.70
CA ILE A 111 -13.89 -9.68 4.33
C ILE A 111 -12.81 -8.59 4.29
N PRO A 112 -12.98 -7.39 4.91
CA PRO A 112 -11.94 -6.37 4.89
C PRO A 112 -10.66 -6.84 5.59
N ALA A 113 -10.74 -7.69 6.62
CA ALA A 113 -9.56 -8.29 7.24
C ALA A 113 -8.74 -9.11 6.24
N LEU A 114 -9.40 -9.98 5.44
CA LEU A 114 -8.76 -10.76 4.38
C LEU A 114 -8.15 -9.87 3.29
N VAL A 115 -8.87 -8.83 2.87
CA VAL A 115 -8.38 -7.89 1.86
C VAL A 115 -7.14 -7.13 2.36
N ILE A 116 -7.18 -6.62 3.60
CA ILE A 116 -6.03 -5.96 4.23
C ILE A 116 -4.86 -6.94 4.35
N ALA A 117 -5.10 -8.17 4.82
CA ALA A 117 -4.08 -9.21 4.91
C ALA A 117 -3.41 -9.48 3.56
N THR A 118 -4.20 -9.50 2.48
CA THR A 118 -3.70 -9.69 1.11
C THR A 118 -2.80 -8.53 0.67
N ILE A 119 -3.22 -7.29 0.91
CA ILE A 119 -2.45 -6.10 0.51
C ILE A 119 -1.13 -5.99 1.28
N LEU A 120 -1.14 -6.34 2.56
CA LEU A 120 0.06 -6.28 3.40
C LEU A 120 1.07 -7.39 3.08
N LEU A 121 0.67 -8.43 2.34
CA LEU A 121 1.51 -9.57 1.99
C LEU A 121 2.34 -9.28 0.74
N ARG A 122 3.64 -9.00 0.89
CA ARG A 122 4.51 -8.62 -0.25
C ARG A 122 5.22 -9.78 -0.93
N ASN A 123 5.49 -10.90 -0.22
CA ASN A 123 6.46 -11.90 -0.70
C ASN A 123 6.18 -13.34 -0.22
N HIS A 124 4.99 -13.58 0.31
CA HIS A 124 4.56 -14.90 0.79
C HIS A 124 3.46 -15.45 -0.11
N ASN A 125 3.30 -16.77 -0.09
CA ASN A 125 2.23 -17.44 -0.78
C ASN A 125 0.86 -16.97 -0.23
N VAL A 126 0.16 -16.13 -1.00
CA VAL A 126 -1.16 -15.58 -0.64
C VAL A 126 -2.19 -16.68 -0.35
N TRP A 127 -2.03 -17.85 -0.96
CA TRP A 127 -2.89 -19.01 -0.73
C TRP A 127 -2.90 -19.44 0.73
N ILE A 128 -1.80 -19.27 1.49
CA ILE A 128 -1.77 -19.59 2.92
C ILE A 128 -2.73 -18.70 3.70
N VAL A 129 -2.75 -17.39 3.42
CA VAL A 129 -3.68 -16.45 4.06
C VAL A 129 -5.12 -16.84 3.75
N TYR A 130 -5.41 -17.17 2.49
CA TYR A 130 -6.75 -17.60 2.06
C TYR A 130 -7.19 -18.89 2.76
N LEU A 131 -6.30 -19.88 2.85
CA LEU A 131 -6.56 -21.13 3.56
C LEU A 131 -6.80 -20.92 5.05
N VAL A 132 -6.00 -20.07 5.72
CA VAL A 132 -6.17 -19.77 7.14
C VAL A 132 -7.52 -19.11 7.41
N TYR A 133 -7.89 -18.08 6.65
CA TYR A 133 -9.17 -17.40 6.82
C TYR A 133 -10.34 -18.34 6.53
N ALA A 134 -10.28 -19.13 5.44
CA ALA A 134 -11.31 -20.10 5.11
C ALA A 134 -11.43 -21.19 6.20
N ALA A 135 -10.32 -21.72 6.70
CA ALA A 135 -10.32 -22.72 7.76
C ALA A 135 -10.94 -22.18 9.06
N VAL A 136 -10.60 -20.94 9.45
CA VAL A 136 -11.22 -20.27 10.62
C VAL A 136 -12.71 -20.10 10.40
N SER A 137 -13.16 -19.61 9.23
CA SER A 137 -14.59 -19.45 8.94
C SER A 137 -15.33 -20.79 8.98
N VAL A 138 -14.80 -21.84 8.33
CA VAL A 138 -15.41 -23.18 8.35
C VAL A 138 -15.46 -23.73 9.77
N PHE A 139 -14.41 -23.53 10.57
CA PHE A 139 -14.39 -23.92 11.96
C PHE A 139 -15.46 -23.20 12.79
N LEU A 140 -15.62 -21.89 12.63
CA LEU A 140 -16.64 -21.11 13.35
C LEU A 140 -18.07 -21.54 12.98
N TYR A 141 -18.37 -21.68 11.68
CA TYR A 141 -19.67 -22.20 11.24
C TYR A 141 -19.92 -23.64 11.71
N GLY A 142 -18.90 -24.50 11.66
CA GLY A 142 -19.01 -25.87 12.14
C GLY A 142 -19.26 -25.95 13.64
N THR A 143 -18.51 -25.18 14.44
CA THR A 143 -18.70 -25.12 15.89
C THR A 143 -20.07 -24.59 16.27
N GLU A 144 -20.56 -23.55 15.61
CA GLU A 144 -21.93 -23.05 15.80
C GLU A 144 -22.98 -24.09 15.39
N TYR A 145 -22.78 -24.81 14.29
CA TYR A 145 -23.70 -25.84 13.83
C TYR A 145 -23.86 -26.97 14.85
N PHE A 146 -22.75 -27.50 15.38
CA PHE A 146 -22.75 -28.61 16.34
C PHE A 146 -23.05 -28.16 17.78
N HIS A 147 -22.69 -26.93 18.15
CA HIS A 147 -22.78 -26.41 19.51
C HIS A 147 -23.46 -25.03 19.55
N ARG A 148 -24.71 -24.98 19.08
CA ARG A 148 -25.51 -23.73 19.00
C ARG A 148 -25.57 -22.96 20.32
N GLY A 149 -25.54 -23.64 21.47
CA GLY A 149 -25.60 -23.02 22.79
C GLY A 149 -24.36 -22.20 23.20
N LEU A 150 -23.26 -22.27 22.44
CA LEU A 150 -22.05 -21.47 22.71
C LEU A 150 -22.19 -20.02 22.22
N VAL A 151 -23.08 -19.77 21.25
CA VAL A 151 -23.25 -18.44 20.65
C VAL A 151 -24.32 -17.67 21.41
N LYS A 152 -23.95 -16.48 21.91
CA LYS A 152 -24.90 -15.55 22.53
C LYS A 152 -25.64 -14.78 21.45
N THR A 153 -26.95 -14.99 21.40
CA THR A 153 -27.86 -14.33 20.46
C THR A 153 -28.39 -13.01 20.99
N TYR A 154 -28.97 -12.21 20.10
CA TYR A 154 -29.64 -10.94 20.43
C TYR A 154 -30.88 -11.15 21.30
N LEU A 155 -31.22 -10.14 22.12
CA LEU A 155 -32.41 -10.14 22.95
C LEU A 155 -33.69 -9.90 22.14
N ASN A 156 -33.59 -9.12 21.06
CA ASN A 156 -34.70 -8.78 20.18
C ASN A 156 -34.24 -8.62 18.72
N ASP A 157 -35.19 -8.68 17.78
CA ASP A 157 -34.89 -8.54 16.35
C ASP A 157 -34.38 -7.14 15.98
N ALA A 158 -34.77 -6.09 16.72
CA ALA A 158 -34.33 -4.72 16.46
C ALA A 158 -32.82 -4.56 16.66
N GLU A 159 -32.27 -5.07 17.77
CA GLU A 159 -30.83 -5.13 18.05
C GLU A 159 -30.09 -5.92 16.97
N ARG A 160 -30.64 -7.06 16.53
CA ARG A 160 -30.06 -7.83 15.42
C ARG A 160 -29.97 -6.99 14.15
N TYR A 161 -31.06 -6.35 13.73
CA TYR A 161 -31.07 -5.57 12.48
C TYR A 161 -30.17 -4.34 12.56
N LEU A 162 -30.11 -3.67 13.71
CA LEU A 162 -29.22 -2.54 13.93
C LEU A 162 -27.75 -2.98 13.89
N ASP A 163 -27.39 -4.07 14.56
CA ASP A 163 -26.03 -4.60 14.55
C ASP A 163 -25.65 -5.14 13.16
N ALA A 164 -26.44 -6.06 12.59
CA ALA A 164 -26.14 -6.64 11.28
C ALA A 164 -26.16 -5.59 10.16
N GLY A 165 -27.16 -4.72 10.13
CA GLY A 165 -27.28 -3.66 9.13
C GLY A 165 -26.19 -2.60 9.27
N GLY A 166 -25.89 -2.16 10.49
CA GLY A 166 -24.83 -1.19 10.77
C GLY A 166 -23.46 -1.73 10.38
N ASN A 167 -23.13 -2.95 10.79
CA ASN A 167 -21.85 -3.59 10.43
C ASN A 167 -21.75 -3.87 8.93
N TYR A 168 -22.84 -4.29 8.28
CA TYR A 168 -22.86 -4.49 6.83
C TYR A 168 -22.55 -3.19 6.07
N LEU A 169 -23.24 -2.09 6.41
CA LEU A 169 -22.99 -0.77 5.79
C LEU A 169 -21.57 -0.29 6.07
N PHE A 170 -21.08 -0.45 7.30
CA PHE A 170 -19.72 -0.08 7.66
C PHE A 170 -18.69 -0.86 6.83
N VAL A 171 -18.83 -2.19 6.75
CA VAL A 171 -17.93 -3.05 5.97
C VAL A 171 -17.99 -2.73 4.48
N GLN A 172 -19.19 -2.44 3.94
CA GLN A 172 -19.35 -2.06 2.54
C GLN A 172 -18.59 -0.76 2.23
N VAL A 173 -18.76 0.28 3.04
CA VAL A 173 -18.06 1.57 2.87
C VAL A 173 -16.55 1.39 3.07
N LEU A 174 -16.13 0.67 4.12
CA LEU A 174 -14.73 0.43 4.44
C LEU A 174 -14.02 -0.32 3.30
N THR A 175 -14.60 -1.42 2.84
CA THR A 175 -14.01 -2.26 1.78
C THR A 175 -13.99 -1.50 0.45
N GLY A 176 -15.07 -0.80 0.11
CA GLY A 176 -15.14 0.02 -1.10
C GLY A 176 -14.09 1.14 -1.12
N LEU A 177 -13.94 1.87 -0.01
CA LEU A 177 -12.92 2.91 0.15
C LEU A 177 -11.51 2.33 0.04
N LEU A 178 -11.26 1.18 0.67
CA LEU A 178 -9.97 0.52 0.65
C LEU A 178 -9.56 0.07 -0.76
N ILE A 179 -10.47 -0.56 -1.51
CA ILE A 179 -10.25 -0.93 -2.90
C ILE A 179 -10.06 0.30 -3.79
N PHE A 180 -10.83 1.36 -3.57
CA PHE A 180 -10.68 2.62 -4.30
C PHE A 180 -9.29 3.25 -4.08
N ILE A 181 -8.82 3.32 -2.84
CA ILE A 181 -7.49 3.84 -2.51
C ILE A 181 -6.39 2.98 -3.16
N LEU A 182 -6.51 1.65 -3.07
CA LEU A 182 -5.56 0.73 -3.68
C LEU A 182 -5.48 0.92 -5.20
N SER A 183 -6.64 0.90 -5.88
CA SER A 183 -6.74 1.10 -7.33
C SER A 183 -6.17 2.46 -7.76
N ARG A 184 -6.43 3.52 -6.98
CA ARG A 184 -5.87 4.84 -7.25
C ARG A 184 -4.35 4.86 -7.08
N ASN A 185 -3.81 4.21 -6.05
CA ASN A 185 -2.36 4.13 -5.85
C ASN A 185 -1.68 3.35 -6.97
N LEU A 186 -2.23 2.20 -7.36
CA LEU A 186 -1.74 1.40 -8.50
C LEU A 186 -1.72 2.22 -9.80
N ASN A 187 -2.77 2.99 -10.07
CA ASN A 187 -2.82 3.85 -11.25
C ASN A 187 -1.77 4.98 -11.21
N ILE A 188 -1.49 5.54 -10.04
CA ILE A 188 -0.45 6.57 -9.89
C ILE A 188 0.93 5.98 -10.15
N GLU A 189 1.26 4.83 -9.53
CA GLU A 189 2.55 4.16 -9.74
C GLU A 189 2.71 3.69 -11.19
N ARG A 190 1.64 3.18 -11.82
CA ARG A 190 1.65 2.84 -13.24
C ARG A 190 1.96 4.05 -14.12
N LYS A 191 1.28 5.18 -13.92
CA LYS A 191 1.55 6.42 -14.66
C LYS A 191 2.96 6.93 -14.46
N LYS A 192 3.50 6.84 -13.24
CA LYS A 192 4.88 7.21 -12.93
C LYS A 192 5.88 6.31 -13.67
N SER A 193 5.62 5.00 -13.68
CA SER A 193 6.40 4.02 -14.44
C SER A 193 6.37 4.32 -15.94
N ASP A 194 5.17 4.57 -16.49
CA ASP A 194 5.00 4.91 -17.91
C ASP A 194 5.73 6.22 -18.27
N SER A 195 5.62 7.24 -17.42
CA SER A 195 6.31 8.51 -17.60
C SER A 195 7.83 8.37 -17.56
N LEU A 196 8.37 7.57 -16.62
CA LEU A 196 9.80 7.29 -16.55
C LEU A 196 10.28 6.50 -17.77
N LEU A 197 9.49 5.53 -18.25
CA LEU A 197 9.82 4.75 -19.45
C LEU A 197 9.93 5.65 -20.69
N LEU A 198 8.99 6.59 -20.85
CA LEU A 198 8.97 7.55 -21.97
C LEU A 198 10.06 8.63 -21.86
N ASN A 199 10.63 8.87 -20.68
CA ASN A 199 11.80 9.74 -20.52
C ASN A 199 13.09 9.07 -20.99
N ILE A 200 13.13 7.74 -21.10
CA ILE A 200 14.32 6.96 -21.49
C ILE A 200 14.22 6.47 -22.92
N LEU A 201 13.02 6.03 -23.34
CA LEU A 201 12.79 5.42 -24.65
C LEU A 201 11.81 6.26 -25.48
N PRO A 202 12.02 6.32 -26.81
CA PRO A 202 11.01 6.87 -27.72
C PRO A 202 9.68 6.13 -27.56
N GLU A 203 8.56 6.85 -27.72
CA GLU A 203 7.21 6.33 -27.53
C GLU A 203 6.96 5.00 -28.28
N THR A 204 7.35 4.92 -29.55
CA THR A 204 7.15 3.71 -30.37
C THR A 204 7.91 2.50 -29.81
N VAL A 205 9.12 2.71 -29.28
CA VAL A 205 9.97 1.68 -28.69
C VAL A 205 9.42 1.26 -27.32
N ALA A 206 8.96 2.22 -26.52
CA ALA A 206 8.34 1.97 -25.23
C ALA A 206 7.03 1.16 -25.36
N GLU A 207 6.18 1.46 -26.34
CA GLU A 207 4.95 0.71 -26.61
C GLU A 207 5.22 -0.71 -27.09
N GLU A 208 6.20 -0.90 -27.97
CA GLU A 208 6.60 -2.24 -28.43
C GLU A 208 7.13 -3.08 -27.27
N LEU A 209 8.01 -2.49 -26.44
CA LEU A 209 8.56 -3.15 -25.25
C LEU A 209 7.46 -3.54 -24.26
N LYS A 210 6.49 -2.65 -23.98
CA LYS A 210 5.36 -2.94 -23.08
C LYS A 210 4.45 -4.05 -23.60
N ARG A 211 4.33 -4.21 -24.93
CA ARG A 211 3.43 -5.20 -25.54
C ARG A 211 4.07 -6.58 -25.65
N ASN A 212 5.36 -6.63 -25.99
CA ASN A 212 6.03 -7.86 -26.37
C ASN A 212 7.12 -8.31 -25.38
N ASP A 213 7.45 -7.52 -24.36
CA ASP A 213 8.62 -7.68 -23.47
C ASP A 213 9.99 -7.65 -24.19
N PHE A 214 10.01 -7.38 -25.49
CA PHE A 214 11.21 -7.16 -26.31
C PHE A 214 10.94 -6.14 -27.43
N VAL A 215 12.02 -5.59 -28.00
CA VAL A 215 11.98 -4.66 -29.15
C VAL A 215 12.74 -5.26 -30.31
N VAL A 216 12.14 -5.29 -31.50
CA VAL A 216 12.82 -5.76 -32.72
C VAL A 216 13.81 -4.69 -33.21
N PRO A 217 15.09 -5.05 -33.47
CA PRO A 217 16.05 -4.09 -34.01
C PRO A 217 15.58 -3.50 -35.35
N ILE A 218 15.60 -2.17 -35.46
CA ILE A 218 15.26 -1.45 -36.69
C ILE A 218 16.55 -1.03 -37.39
N ARG A 219 16.66 -1.35 -38.68
CA ARG A 219 17.72 -0.84 -39.54
C ARG A 219 17.31 0.53 -40.09
N TYR A 220 18.17 1.52 -39.93
CA TYR A 220 18.04 2.81 -40.59
C TYR A 220 19.02 2.88 -41.76
N GLU A 221 18.55 3.32 -42.93
CA GLU A 221 19.37 3.37 -44.15
C GLU A 221 20.38 4.53 -44.15
N SER A 222 20.03 5.64 -43.50
CA SER A 222 20.86 6.84 -43.40
C SER A 222 20.73 7.45 -42.00
N VAL A 223 21.85 7.54 -41.29
CA VAL A 223 21.96 8.17 -39.96
C VAL A 223 23.28 8.91 -39.86
N THR A 224 23.27 10.04 -39.15
CA THR A 224 24.49 10.77 -38.77
C THR A 224 24.64 10.65 -37.26
N VAL A 225 25.80 10.19 -36.81
CA VAL A 225 26.12 10.06 -35.38
C VAL A 225 27.17 11.10 -35.01
N LEU A 226 26.89 11.88 -33.96
CA LEU A 226 27.83 12.86 -33.42
C LEU A 226 28.54 12.26 -32.20
N PHE A 227 29.87 12.26 -32.25
CA PHE A 227 30.74 11.95 -31.11
C PHE A 227 31.40 13.24 -30.63
N THR A 228 31.30 13.52 -29.34
CA THR A 228 31.92 14.68 -28.69
C THR A 228 32.54 14.25 -27.37
N ASP A 229 33.70 14.79 -27.06
CA ASP A 229 34.40 14.58 -25.79
C ASP A 229 34.82 15.94 -25.19
N MET A 230 34.98 15.97 -23.87
CA MET A 230 35.44 17.14 -23.12
C MET A 230 36.97 17.14 -23.03
N ALA A 231 37.61 18.00 -23.83
CA ALA A 231 39.06 18.14 -23.78
C ALA A 231 39.53 18.56 -22.38
N GLY A 232 40.48 17.80 -21.82
CA GLY A 232 41.07 18.10 -20.51
C GLY A 232 40.20 17.74 -19.30
N PHE A 233 39.14 16.93 -19.48
CA PHE A 233 38.22 16.55 -18.41
C PHE A 233 38.93 16.01 -17.16
N THR A 234 39.95 15.16 -17.31
CA THR A 234 40.72 14.59 -16.19
C THR A 234 41.34 15.67 -15.29
N GLN A 235 41.95 16.70 -15.88
CA GLN A 235 42.58 17.80 -15.12
C GLN A 235 41.55 18.67 -14.41
N ILE A 236 40.37 18.87 -15.03
CA ILE A 236 39.27 19.60 -14.42
C ILE A 236 38.71 18.81 -13.23
N ALA A 237 38.53 17.49 -13.39
CA ALA A 237 38.03 16.62 -12.33
C ALA A 237 39.01 16.48 -11.15
N GLU A 238 40.32 16.59 -11.38
CA GLU A 238 41.34 16.58 -10.33
C GLU A 238 41.38 17.88 -9.51
N THR A 239 40.92 18.99 -10.07
CA THR A 239 41.02 20.32 -9.44
C THR A 239 39.70 20.82 -8.84
N MET A 240 38.56 20.24 -9.24
CA MET A 240 37.23 20.58 -8.73
C MET A 240 36.80 19.66 -7.59
N SER A 241 35.93 20.17 -6.72
CA SER A 241 35.21 19.30 -5.80
C SER A 241 34.18 18.43 -6.55
N PRO A 242 33.83 17.23 -6.04
CA PRO A 242 32.83 16.38 -6.68
C PRO A 242 31.46 17.04 -6.90
N GLU A 243 31.02 17.88 -5.96
CA GLU A 243 29.73 18.60 -6.09
C GLU A 243 29.79 19.67 -7.21
N GLU A 244 30.88 20.42 -7.29
CA GLU A 244 31.07 21.42 -8.37
C GLU A 244 31.15 20.76 -9.74
N LEU A 245 31.93 19.68 -9.87
CA LEU A 245 32.05 18.92 -11.11
C LEU A 245 30.69 18.37 -11.58
N LEU A 246 29.89 17.82 -10.66
CA LEU A 246 28.55 17.31 -10.98
C LEU A 246 27.60 18.41 -11.44
N ASN A 247 27.66 19.60 -10.82
CA ASN A 247 26.83 20.73 -11.22
C ASN A 247 27.21 21.26 -12.61
N GLU A 248 28.50 21.32 -12.93
CA GLU A 248 28.98 21.71 -14.27
C GLU A 248 28.56 20.69 -15.34
N LEU A 249 28.67 19.39 -15.05
CA LEU A 249 28.19 18.34 -15.95
C LEU A 249 26.67 18.42 -16.17
N ASP A 250 25.88 18.61 -15.12
CA ASP A 250 24.42 18.77 -15.22
C ASP A 250 24.05 20.00 -16.07
N LEU A 251 24.75 21.12 -15.91
CA LEU A 251 24.56 22.30 -16.75
C LEU A 251 24.86 21.99 -18.23
N PHE A 252 26.01 21.37 -18.50
CA PHE A 252 26.43 21.01 -19.86
C PHE A 252 25.40 20.11 -20.56
N PHE A 253 24.99 19.01 -19.91
CA PHE A 253 24.03 18.08 -20.51
C PHE A 253 22.65 18.70 -20.70
N ARG A 254 22.20 19.59 -19.81
CA ARG A 254 20.93 20.32 -19.98
C ARG A 254 20.93 21.23 -21.20
N GLU A 255 22.04 21.93 -21.45
CA GLU A 255 22.16 22.78 -22.64
C GLU A 255 22.21 21.93 -23.93
N PHE A 256 22.90 20.78 -23.92
CA PHE A 256 22.86 19.84 -25.04
C PHE A 256 21.44 19.32 -25.30
N ASP A 257 20.71 18.90 -24.27
CA ASP A 257 19.32 18.44 -24.39
C ASP A 257 18.41 19.55 -24.95
N SER A 258 18.62 20.80 -24.54
CA SER A 258 17.89 21.97 -25.06
C SER A 258 18.16 22.18 -26.56
N ILE A 259 19.41 22.10 -26.99
CA ILE A 259 19.81 22.22 -28.41
C ILE A 259 19.20 21.09 -29.23
N VAL A 260 19.29 19.83 -28.75
CA VAL A 260 18.72 18.66 -29.42
C VAL A 260 17.21 18.79 -29.56
N LYS A 261 16.51 19.22 -28.50
CA LYS A 261 15.06 19.43 -28.52
C LYS A 261 14.64 20.50 -29.53
N ASN A 262 15.39 21.61 -29.61
CA ASN A 262 15.11 22.69 -30.56
C ASN A 262 15.38 22.25 -32.01
N CYS A 263 16.49 21.53 -32.27
CA CYS A 263 16.76 20.95 -33.59
C CYS A 263 15.70 19.94 -34.01
N SER A 264 15.28 19.04 -33.11
CA SER A 264 14.24 18.04 -33.38
C SER A 264 12.89 18.69 -33.70
N ARG A 265 12.60 19.87 -33.13
CA ARG A 265 11.39 20.64 -33.44
C ARG A 265 11.47 21.33 -34.80
N ALA A 266 12.66 21.76 -35.22
CA ALA A 266 12.90 22.40 -36.51
C ALA A 266 12.97 21.40 -37.68
N LEU A 267 13.43 20.17 -37.42
CA LEU A 267 13.61 19.10 -38.41
C LEU A 267 13.00 17.77 -37.88
N PRO A 268 11.69 17.55 -38.05
CA PRO A 268 11.00 16.35 -37.53
C PRO A 268 11.55 15.01 -38.05
N GLU A 269 12.18 15.04 -39.22
CA GLU A 269 12.74 13.85 -39.90
C GLU A 269 14.18 13.53 -39.45
N ALA A 270 14.87 14.48 -38.78
CA ALA A 270 16.22 14.28 -38.28
C ALA A 270 16.19 13.70 -36.85
N ARG A 271 16.45 12.40 -36.71
CA ARG A 271 16.66 11.77 -35.39
C ARG A 271 18.12 11.91 -34.98
N MET A 272 18.40 12.83 -34.06
CA MET A 272 19.74 13.06 -33.53
C MET A 272 19.94 12.24 -32.25
N CYS A 273 20.89 11.30 -32.27
CA CYS A 273 21.38 10.61 -31.09
C CYS A 273 22.79 11.10 -30.78
N ALA A 274 22.98 11.75 -29.64
CA ALA A 274 24.29 12.06 -29.09
C ALA A 274 24.66 10.97 -28.08
N LYS A 275 25.85 10.37 -28.22
CA LYS A 275 26.41 9.43 -27.24
C LYS A 275 27.71 10.03 -26.72
N SER A 276 27.76 10.36 -25.43
CA SER A 276 29.01 10.66 -24.74
C SER A 276 29.81 9.36 -24.63
N LEU A 277 31.04 9.37 -25.12
CA LEU A 277 32.03 8.33 -24.85
C LEU A 277 32.90 8.89 -23.72
N THR A 278 32.73 8.38 -22.51
CA THR A 278 33.73 8.51 -21.46
C THR A 278 34.68 7.33 -21.60
N GLU A 279 35.92 7.58 -22.02
CA GLU A 279 37.04 6.63 -21.85
C GLU A 279 37.61 6.68 -20.44
#